data_AF-A0A8B6DKF7-F1
#
_entry.id   AF-A0A8B6DKF7-F1
#
_cell.length_a   1.000
_cell.length_b   1.000
_cell.length_c   1.000
_cell.angle_alpha   90.00
_cell.angle_beta   90.00
_cell.angle_gamma   90.00
#
_symmetry.space_group_name_H-M   'P 1'
#
loop_
_entity.id
_entity.type
_entity.pdbx_description
1 polymer ?
#
loop_
_entity_poly.entity_id
_entity_poly.type
_entity_poly.pdbx_seq_one_letter_code
_entity_poly.pdbx_strand_id
1 'polypeptide(L)'
;MGGIIMYYKSYVRITRRHDLENCQLESMWFELKTKLRSILININYRSERQSSVYFWQYFDQMLKNALDENNNIICLGDLNKNFMSDLPSNIRDIFFINGLVNIIDKATHFDTRTGSTSLLDPILVTDSIPVLDKDTIPFDRGISDHDGTYVTINCGFSKRRTYNRSIWDYKKGDYDLMKQKVVETNWEYLISDASDVHVAATNFTNSFLNIASECIPTREVTIRCDDKVWYDSNLRRETRKRDRLRNIFIRSNSTSAEKKFKQQRNKVNNLKKQAKKYFFTSINENLDELKVTNCKQYWKTVNMLIKSDTPSHDLPPMTDPDHNFKLAYEGTEKSDKFNFK
;
A
#
# COMPACT_ATOMS: atom_id res chain seq x y z
N MET A 1 30.55 -17.05 3.88
CA MET A 1 30.22 -15.63 4.11
C MET A 1 28.71 -15.53 4.02
N GLY A 2 28.05 -15.32 5.16
CA GLY A 2 26.63 -14.98 5.21
C GLY A 2 26.44 -13.48 5.02
N GLY A 3 25.18 -13.04 4.99
CA GLY A 3 24.86 -11.63 4.92
C GLY A 3 23.35 -11.39 4.95
N ILE A 4 22.93 -10.43 5.76
CA ILE A 4 21.55 -9.97 5.83
C ILE A 4 21.38 -8.78 4.90
N ILE A 5 20.29 -8.79 4.13
CA ILE A 5 19.88 -7.66 3.31
C ILE A 5 18.42 -7.32 3.58
N MET A 6 18.14 -6.02 3.70
CA MET A 6 16.77 -5.51 3.78
C MET A 6 16.39 -4.75 2.51
N TYR A 7 15.27 -5.12 1.92
CA TYR A 7 14.63 -4.36 0.84
C TYR A 7 13.29 -3.79 1.32
N TYR A 8 13.10 -2.48 1.13
CA TYR A 8 11.85 -1.79 1.46
C TYR A 8 11.47 -0.77 0.38
N LYS A 9 10.20 -0.37 0.34
CA LYS A 9 9.70 0.66 -0.58
C LYS A 9 10.01 2.04 -0.03
N SER A 10 10.40 2.99 -0.89
CA SER A 10 10.83 4.34 -0.47
C SER A 10 9.80 5.15 0.32
N TYR A 11 8.50 4.83 0.19
CA TYR A 11 7.44 5.49 0.95
C TYR A 11 7.19 4.87 2.34
N VAL A 12 7.87 3.76 2.67
CA VAL A 12 7.82 3.15 3.99
C VAL A 12 8.82 3.88 4.88
N ARG A 13 8.35 4.43 6.00
CA ARG A 13 9.19 5.09 6.99
C ARG A 13 9.84 4.03 7.86
N ILE A 14 11.09 3.72 7.57
CA ILE A 14 11.88 2.75 8.30
C ILE A 14 13.25 3.33 8.65
N THR A 15 13.73 3.05 9.85
CA THR A 15 15.02 3.53 10.36
C THR A 15 15.79 2.36 10.93
N ARG A 16 17.08 2.23 10.60
CA ARG A 16 17.94 1.19 11.18
C ARG A 16 18.32 1.57 12.61
N ARG A 17 18.22 0.61 13.54
CA ARG A 17 18.47 0.77 14.98
C ARG A 17 19.77 0.08 15.38
N HIS A 18 20.89 0.72 15.02
CA HIS A 18 22.24 0.20 15.30
C HIS A 18 22.52 -0.01 16.78
N ASP A 19 21.85 0.76 17.64
CA ASP A 19 21.94 0.69 19.09
C ASP A 19 21.34 -0.58 19.69
N LEU A 20 20.45 -1.27 18.95
CA LEU A 20 19.91 -2.58 19.32
C LEU A 20 20.69 -3.75 18.71
N GLU A 21 21.68 -3.49 17.84
CA GLU A 21 22.47 -4.53 17.17
C GLU A 21 23.65 -5.00 18.04
N ASN A 22 24.03 -6.27 17.88
CA ASN A 22 25.22 -6.85 18.53
C ASN A 22 26.19 -7.37 17.46
N CYS A 23 27.45 -6.92 17.51
CA CYS A 23 28.48 -7.25 16.51
C CYS A 23 28.88 -8.74 16.48
N GLN A 24 28.52 -9.51 17.51
CA GLN A 24 28.78 -10.96 17.57
C GLN A 24 27.77 -11.77 16.76
N LEU A 25 26.65 -11.17 16.37
CA LEU A 25 25.58 -11.83 15.64
C LEU A 25 25.40 -11.22 14.25
N GLU A 26 25.09 -12.07 13.26
CA GLU A 26 24.53 -11.60 12.00
C GLU A 26 23.07 -11.25 12.27
N SER A 27 22.83 -10.00 12.67
CA SER A 27 21.52 -9.48 13.06
C SER A 27 21.43 -8.00 12.72
N MET A 28 20.25 -7.56 12.26
CA MET A 28 19.95 -6.15 11.99
C MET A 28 18.62 -5.76 12.63
N TRP A 29 18.56 -4.55 13.19
CA TRP A 29 17.33 -4.01 13.77
C TRP A 29 16.83 -2.81 12.99
N PHE A 30 15.52 -2.73 12.85
CA PHE A 30 14.84 -1.64 12.17
C PHE A 30 13.59 -1.22 12.93
N GLU A 31 13.29 0.06 12.91
CA GLU A 31 12.07 0.63 13.43
C GLU A 31 11.17 1.03 12.25
N LEU A 32 10.02 0.35 12.11
CA LEU A 32 8.96 0.69 11.16
C LEU A 32 7.94 1.62 11.83
N LYS A 33 7.85 2.86 11.34
CA LYS A 33 6.87 3.85 11.82
C LYS A 33 5.63 3.83 10.95
N THR A 34 4.50 3.38 11.52
CA THR A 34 3.19 3.36 10.86
C THR A 34 2.30 4.50 11.38
N LYS A 35 1.09 4.66 10.81
CA LYS A 35 0.12 5.63 11.34
C LYS A 35 -0.45 5.24 12.71
N LEU A 36 -0.37 3.96 13.07
CA LEU A 36 -0.96 3.43 14.32
C LEU A 36 0.05 3.23 15.43
N ARG A 37 1.25 2.78 15.07
CA ARG A 37 2.27 2.30 16.00
C ARG A 37 3.66 2.30 15.38
N SER A 38 4.67 2.26 16.24
CA SER A 38 6.02 1.86 15.86
C SER A 38 6.21 0.37 16.07
N ILE A 39 6.97 -0.29 15.20
CA ILE A 39 7.25 -1.74 15.26
C ILE A 39 8.74 -1.93 15.09
N LEU A 40 9.37 -2.62 16.04
CA LEU A 40 10.76 -3.04 15.92
C LEU A 40 10.81 -4.37 15.16
N ILE A 41 11.66 -4.41 14.13
CA ILE A 41 11.86 -5.55 13.25
C ILE A 41 13.30 -5.98 13.37
N ASN A 42 13.51 -7.21 13.82
CA ASN A 42 14.80 -7.83 13.92
C ASN A 42 14.96 -8.91 12.85
N ILE A 43 15.96 -8.75 11.99
CA ILE A 43 16.29 -9.72 10.94
C ILE A 43 17.54 -10.45 11.39
N ASN A 44 17.48 -11.78 11.45
CA ASN A 44 18.58 -12.62 11.96
C ASN A 44 19.01 -13.64 10.92
N TYR A 45 20.29 -13.99 10.97
CA TYR A 45 20.83 -15.17 10.34
C TYR A 45 21.73 -15.88 11.36
N ARG A 46 21.39 -17.11 11.71
CA ARG A 46 22.24 -17.96 12.55
C ARG A 46 22.86 -19.04 11.69
N SER A 47 24.18 -19.07 11.56
CA SER A 47 24.84 -20.20 10.89
C SER A 47 24.74 -21.50 11.72
N GLU A 48 24.59 -22.65 11.08
CA GLU A 48 24.71 -23.97 11.73
C GLU A 48 26.02 -24.16 12.51
N ARG A 49 27.11 -23.54 12.03
CA ARG A 49 28.44 -23.60 12.66
C ARG A 49 28.56 -22.72 13.90
N GLN A 50 27.63 -21.80 14.10
CA GLN A 50 27.65 -20.90 15.25
C GLN A 50 27.18 -21.62 16.50
N SER A 51 27.88 -21.39 17.61
CA SER A 51 27.50 -21.90 18.93
C SER A 51 26.06 -21.52 19.25
N SER A 52 25.24 -22.53 19.50
CA SER A 52 23.83 -22.34 19.87
C SER A 52 23.71 -21.52 21.14
N VAL A 53 24.55 -21.77 22.15
CA VAL A 53 24.48 -21.08 23.45
C VAL A 53 24.77 -19.59 23.30
N TYR A 54 25.87 -19.23 22.62
CA TYR A 54 26.25 -17.83 22.44
C TYR A 54 25.23 -17.05 21.59
N PHE A 55 24.70 -17.67 20.53
CA PHE A 55 23.68 -17.02 19.71
C PHE A 55 22.47 -16.62 20.55
N TRP A 56 21.90 -17.57 21.30
CA TRP A 56 20.68 -17.33 22.07
C TRP A 56 20.88 -16.38 23.25
N GLN A 57 22.06 -16.37 23.86
CA GLN A 57 22.40 -15.41 24.91
C GLN A 57 22.41 -13.96 24.37
N TYR A 58 23.09 -13.71 23.25
CA TYR A 58 23.11 -12.38 22.65
C TYR A 58 21.78 -12.00 22.02
N PHE A 59 21.03 -12.97 21.47
CA PHE A 59 19.67 -12.77 20.98
C PHE A 59 18.75 -12.28 22.09
N ASP A 60 18.75 -12.96 23.25
CA ASP A 60 17.98 -12.57 24.43
C ASP A 60 18.37 -11.17 24.94
N GLN A 61 19.67 -10.85 24.95
CA GLN A 61 20.13 -9.50 25.32
C GLN A 61 19.62 -8.42 24.37
N MET A 62 19.73 -8.61 23.05
CA MET A 62 19.21 -7.65 22.07
C MET A 62 17.69 -7.50 22.20
N LEU A 63 16.98 -8.61 22.42
CA LEU A 63 15.53 -8.63 22.57
C LEU A 63 15.06 -7.88 23.82
N LYS A 64 15.73 -8.05 24.96
CA LYS A 64 15.42 -7.32 26.20
C LYS A 64 15.59 -5.81 26.02
N ASN A 65 16.72 -5.39 25.43
CA ASN A 65 16.95 -3.97 25.13
C ASN A 65 15.84 -3.40 24.22
N ALA A 66 15.38 -4.18 23.24
CA ALA A 66 14.30 -3.76 22.35
C ALA A 66 12.94 -3.70 23.07
N LEU A 67 12.64 -4.66 23.95
CA LEU A 67 11.41 -4.71 24.74
C LEU A 67 11.31 -3.56 25.75
N ASP A 68 12.44 -3.11 26.29
CA ASP A 68 12.50 -1.94 27.16
C ASP A 68 12.03 -0.65 26.45
N GLU A 69 12.09 -0.62 25.12
CA GLU A 69 11.65 0.53 24.32
C GLU A 69 10.27 0.35 23.68
N ASN A 70 9.96 -0.84 23.19
CA ASN A 70 8.72 -1.08 22.44
C ASN A 70 8.31 -2.55 22.48
N ASN A 71 7.09 -2.79 22.96
CA ASN A 71 6.51 -4.14 23.01
C ASN A 71 6.10 -4.69 21.65
N ASN A 72 6.07 -3.89 20.57
CA ASN A 72 5.72 -4.35 19.23
C ASN A 72 6.98 -4.84 18.50
N ILE A 73 7.30 -6.13 18.64
CA ILE A 73 8.51 -6.72 18.06
C ILE A 73 8.16 -7.84 17.09
N ILE A 74 8.87 -7.87 15.97
CA ILE A 74 8.89 -8.97 15.01
C ILE A 74 10.34 -9.40 14.81
N CYS A 75 10.68 -10.64 15.15
CA CYS A 75 11.98 -11.24 14.83
C CYS A 75 11.79 -12.28 13.72
N LEU A 76 12.60 -12.24 12.67
CA LEU A 76 12.49 -13.16 11.53
C LEU A 76 13.85 -13.47 10.92
N GLY A 77 13.90 -14.54 10.12
CA GLY A 77 15.05 -14.96 9.35
C GLY A 77 15.45 -16.40 9.62
N ASP A 78 16.54 -16.86 9.00
CA ASP A 78 17.01 -18.24 9.12
C ASP A 78 17.78 -18.42 10.44
N LEU A 79 17.20 -19.20 11.36
CA LEU A 79 17.79 -19.50 12.67
C LEU A 79 18.50 -20.86 12.70
N ASN A 80 18.49 -21.62 11.60
CA ASN A 80 19.07 -22.96 11.50
C ASN A 80 18.73 -23.85 12.71
N LYS A 81 17.46 -23.78 13.14
CA LYS A 81 16.85 -24.62 14.17
C LYS A 81 15.50 -25.06 13.65
N ASN A 82 15.17 -26.34 13.82
CA ASN A 82 13.90 -26.86 13.35
C ASN A 82 12.79 -26.55 14.36
N PHE A 83 11.94 -25.58 14.04
CA PHE A 83 10.78 -25.17 14.87
C PHE A 83 9.60 -26.15 14.77
N MET A 84 9.67 -27.17 13.92
CA MET A 84 8.71 -28.30 13.95
C MET A 84 9.08 -29.35 15.00
N SER A 85 10.32 -29.36 15.47
CA SER A 85 10.78 -30.25 16.53
C SER A 85 10.76 -29.56 17.89
N ASP A 86 10.81 -30.35 18.97
CA ASP A 86 10.95 -29.81 20.32
C ASP A 86 12.21 -28.96 20.44
N LEU A 87 12.00 -27.67 20.68
CA LEU A 87 13.10 -26.75 20.94
C LEU A 87 13.71 -27.03 22.33
N PRO A 88 15.05 -26.91 22.45
CA PRO A 88 15.74 -26.91 23.74
C PRO A 88 15.06 -25.99 24.78
N SER A 89 15.05 -26.41 26.05
CA SER A 89 14.39 -25.67 27.15
C SER A 89 14.84 -24.22 27.23
N ASN A 90 16.15 -23.96 27.16
CA ASN A 90 16.70 -22.61 27.21
C ASN A 90 16.16 -21.69 26.11
N ILE A 91 15.85 -22.22 24.92
CA ILE A 91 15.28 -21.43 23.82
C ILE A 91 13.80 -21.16 24.07
N ARG A 92 13.07 -22.18 24.54
CA ARG A 92 11.65 -22.05 24.91
C ARG A 92 11.48 -21.03 26.04
N ASP A 93 12.38 -21.03 27.02
CA ASP A 93 12.37 -20.08 28.14
C ASP A 93 12.58 -18.65 27.65
N ILE A 94 13.53 -18.42 26.72
CA ILE A 94 13.72 -17.10 26.10
C ILE A 94 12.43 -16.63 25.43
N PHE A 95 11.75 -17.50 24.68
CA PHE A 95 10.51 -17.11 24.00
C PHE A 95 9.37 -16.85 24.99
N PHE A 96 9.21 -17.71 25.98
CA PHE A 96 8.17 -17.59 26.99
C PHE A 96 8.34 -16.32 27.85
N ILE A 97 9.55 -16.08 28.37
CA ILE A 97 9.85 -14.93 29.23
C ILE A 97 9.67 -13.60 28.48
N ASN A 98 10.06 -13.56 27.21
CA ASN A 98 9.99 -12.36 26.38
C ASN A 98 8.69 -12.24 25.57
N GLY A 99 7.71 -13.13 25.80
CA GLY A 99 6.41 -13.10 25.12
C GLY A 99 6.48 -13.26 23.60
N LEU A 100 7.45 -14.01 23.09
CA LEU A 100 7.60 -14.30 21.66
C LEU A 100 6.89 -15.59 21.28
N VAL A 101 6.12 -15.53 20.19
CA VAL A 101 5.43 -16.68 19.61
C VAL A 101 5.85 -16.84 18.15
N ASN A 102 6.26 -18.06 17.77
CA ASN A 102 6.44 -18.39 16.36
C ASN A 102 5.07 -18.54 15.69
N ILE A 103 4.86 -17.80 14.60
CA ILE A 103 3.61 -17.84 13.86
C ILE A 103 3.69 -18.75 12.62
N ILE A 104 4.85 -19.14 12.12
CA ILE A 104 4.94 -20.02 10.94
C ILE A 104 4.78 -21.49 11.34
N ASP A 105 3.92 -22.22 10.64
CA ASP A 105 3.53 -23.62 10.93
C ASP A 105 3.83 -24.60 9.79
N LYS A 106 4.38 -24.11 8.65
CA LYS A 106 4.76 -24.92 7.49
C LYS A 106 6.27 -25.01 7.34
N ALA A 107 6.74 -26.01 6.61
CA ALA A 107 8.18 -26.18 6.37
C ALA A 107 8.69 -25.03 5.50
N THR A 108 9.91 -24.58 5.79
CA THR A 108 10.59 -23.51 5.05
C THR A 108 11.86 -23.97 4.39
N HIS A 109 12.34 -25.17 4.67
CA HIS A 109 13.54 -25.74 4.05
C HIS A 109 13.29 -27.18 3.60
N PHE A 110 13.84 -27.53 2.44
CA PHE A 110 13.76 -28.85 1.83
C PHE A 110 15.15 -29.39 1.47
N ASP A 111 15.61 -30.43 2.18
CA ASP A 111 16.85 -31.11 1.82
C ASP A 111 16.58 -32.10 0.68
N THR A 112 17.04 -31.75 -0.52
CA THR A 112 16.87 -32.56 -1.73
C THR A 112 17.59 -33.92 -1.68
N ARG A 113 18.60 -34.08 -0.81
CA ARG A 113 19.37 -35.33 -0.70
C ARG A 113 18.64 -36.36 0.16
N THR A 114 18.01 -35.91 1.23
CA THR A 114 17.31 -36.78 2.20
C THR A 114 15.79 -36.82 1.97
N GLY A 115 15.24 -35.84 1.24
CA GLY A 115 13.80 -35.64 1.10
C GLY A 115 13.13 -35.07 2.36
N SER A 116 13.90 -34.66 3.38
CA SER A 116 13.37 -34.14 4.64
C SER A 116 12.98 -32.67 4.55
N THR A 117 11.95 -32.29 5.29
CA THR A 117 11.50 -30.90 5.46
C THR A 117 11.76 -30.41 6.87
N SER A 118 12.05 -29.11 7.01
CA SER A 118 12.26 -28.44 8.30
C SER A 118 11.70 -27.02 8.26
N LEU A 119 11.33 -26.48 9.43
CA LEU A 119 11.02 -25.06 9.60
C LEU A 119 12.24 -24.38 10.22
N LEU A 120 13.04 -23.70 9.40
CA LEU A 120 14.27 -23.01 9.81
C LEU A 120 14.11 -21.49 9.86
N ASP A 121 13.07 -20.96 9.20
CA ASP A 121 12.83 -19.54 8.98
C ASP A 121 11.58 -19.04 9.74
N PRO A 122 11.56 -19.11 11.08
CA PRO A 122 10.40 -18.69 11.86
C PRO A 122 10.12 -17.20 11.70
N ILE A 123 8.88 -16.81 12.00
CA ILE A 123 8.54 -15.43 12.30
C ILE A 123 8.07 -15.42 13.75
N LEU A 124 8.88 -14.83 14.63
CA LEU A 124 8.57 -14.64 16.04
C LEU A 124 7.95 -13.26 16.22
N VAL A 125 6.80 -13.19 16.89
CA VAL A 125 6.13 -11.92 17.18
C VAL A 125 5.77 -11.84 18.65
N THR A 126 5.69 -10.63 19.17
CA THR A 126 5.04 -10.38 20.46
C THR A 126 3.51 -10.33 20.30
N ASP A 127 2.79 -10.61 21.39
CA ASP A 127 1.32 -10.63 21.42
C ASP A 127 0.68 -9.31 20.98
N SER A 128 1.40 -8.19 21.07
CA SER A 128 0.88 -6.89 20.66
C SER A 128 0.80 -6.72 19.15
N ILE A 129 1.42 -7.58 18.34
CA ILE A 129 1.43 -7.50 16.88
C ILE A 129 0.12 -8.03 16.28
N PRO A 130 -0.67 -7.19 15.57
CA PRO A 130 -1.92 -7.61 14.95
C PRO A 130 -1.63 -8.30 13.62
N VAL A 131 -1.31 -9.59 13.67
CA VAL A 131 -1.13 -10.45 12.51
C VAL A 131 -2.48 -10.63 11.80
N LEU A 132 -2.55 -10.20 10.53
CA LEU A 132 -3.72 -10.36 9.67
C LEU A 132 -3.67 -11.63 8.82
N ASP A 133 -2.47 -11.99 8.36
CA ASP A 133 -2.23 -13.15 7.52
C ASP A 133 -0.76 -13.59 7.65
N LYS A 134 -0.50 -14.88 7.43
CA LYS A 134 0.83 -15.48 7.53
C LYS A 134 0.90 -16.74 6.68
N ASP A 135 1.99 -16.95 5.95
CA ASP A 135 2.24 -18.22 5.27
C ASP A 135 3.70 -18.31 4.78
N THR A 136 4.02 -19.43 4.12
CA THR A 136 5.22 -19.62 3.33
C THR A 136 4.97 -19.28 1.85
N ILE A 137 6.04 -18.90 1.15
CA ILE A 137 6.08 -18.57 -0.26
C ILE A 137 6.99 -19.62 -0.93
N PRO A 138 6.41 -20.56 -1.71
CA PRO A 138 7.22 -21.58 -2.35
C PRO A 138 8.16 -20.98 -3.39
N PHE A 139 9.42 -21.37 -3.35
CA PHE A 139 10.40 -21.09 -4.39
C PHE A 139 10.65 -22.30 -5.29
N ASP A 140 11.12 -22.01 -6.50
CA ASP A 140 11.61 -23.05 -7.41
C ASP A 140 12.87 -23.69 -6.81
N ARG A 141 12.89 -25.02 -6.70
CA ARG A 141 14.01 -25.77 -6.10
C ARG A 141 15.31 -25.68 -6.91
N GLY A 142 15.26 -25.25 -8.16
CA GLY A 142 16.45 -24.88 -8.93
C GLY A 142 17.03 -23.51 -8.56
N ILE A 143 16.33 -22.71 -7.74
CA ILE A 143 16.75 -21.39 -7.27
C ILE A 143 17.11 -21.43 -5.78
N SER A 144 16.28 -22.07 -4.94
CA SER A 144 16.51 -22.17 -3.51
C SER A 144 15.85 -23.43 -2.92
N ASP A 145 16.56 -24.03 -1.98
CA ASP A 145 16.09 -25.05 -1.04
C ASP A 145 15.23 -24.48 0.10
N HIS A 146 15.24 -23.16 0.30
CA HIS A 146 14.34 -22.46 1.21
C HIS A 146 13.09 -21.91 0.50
N ASP A 147 11.97 -21.97 1.20
CA ASP A 147 10.75 -21.21 0.92
C ASP A 147 10.77 -19.92 1.75
N GLY A 148 10.30 -18.82 1.17
CA GLY A 148 10.20 -17.56 1.90
C GLY A 148 9.09 -17.61 2.95
N THR A 149 9.16 -16.78 3.97
CA THR A 149 8.05 -16.57 4.91
C THR A 149 7.49 -15.17 4.78
N TYR A 150 6.20 -15.01 5.05
CA TYR A 150 5.60 -13.69 5.12
C TYR A 150 4.64 -13.56 6.31
N VAL A 151 4.52 -12.32 6.75
CA VAL A 151 3.50 -11.88 7.69
C VAL A 151 2.88 -10.59 7.16
N THR A 152 1.56 -10.50 7.22
CA THR A 152 0.81 -9.30 6.93
C THR A 152 0.33 -8.71 8.25
N ILE A 153 0.68 -7.46 8.50
CA ILE A 153 0.30 -6.74 9.71
C ILE A 153 -0.54 -5.51 9.36
N ASN A 154 -1.43 -5.12 10.27
CA ASN A 154 -2.23 -3.91 10.10
C ASN A 154 -1.44 -2.65 10.48
N CYS A 155 -1.00 -1.90 9.47
CA CYS A 155 -0.26 -0.64 9.66
C CYS A 155 -1.15 0.62 9.65
N GLY A 156 -2.48 0.46 9.62
CA GLY A 156 -3.41 1.59 9.50
C GLY A 156 -3.29 2.35 8.18
N PHE A 157 -2.79 1.68 7.15
CA PHE A 157 -2.75 2.20 5.80
C PHE A 157 -4.04 1.79 5.08
N SER A 158 -4.99 2.71 4.94
CA SER A 158 -6.09 2.51 3.99
C SER A 158 -5.65 2.95 2.61
N LYS A 159 -5.64 2.01 1.65
CA LYS A 159 -5.62 2.40 0.23
C LYS A 159 -6.80 3.31 -0.03
N ARG A 160 -6.59 4.39 -0.78
CA ARG A 160 -7.71 5.23 -1.19
C ARG A 160 -8.58 4.40 -2.11
N ARG A 161 -9.82 4.15 -1.68
CA ARG A 161 -10.72 3.26 -2.40
C ARG A 161 -11.01 3.83 -3.78
N THR A 162 -11.11 2.91 -4.75
CA THR A 162 -11.61 3.26 -6.07
C THR A 162 -13.11 3.50 -5.96
N TYR A 163 -13.59 4.63 -6.46
CA TYR A 163 -15.01 4.97 -6.43
C TYR A 163 -15.49 5.41 -7.82
N ASN A 164 -16.78 5.23 -8.07
CA ASN A 164 -17.42 5.77 -9.26
C ASN A 164 -17.95 7.17 -8.96
N ARG A 165 -17.84 8.07 -9.93
CA ARG A 165 -18.35 9.42 -9.85
C ARG A 165 -19.01 9.76 -11.18
N SER A 166 -20.24 10.25 -11.10
CA SER A 166 -20.88 10.93 -12.22
C SER A 166 -20.19 12.26 -12.49
N ILE A 167 -19.73 12.45 -13.72
CA ILE A 167 -19.17 13.73 -14.19
C ILE A 167 -19.94 14.21 -15.42
N TRP A 168 -20.03 15.52 -15.55
CA TRP A 168 -20.64 16.20 -16.69
C TRP A 168 -19.74 16.04 -17.91
N ASP A 169 -20.29 15.55 -19.02
CA ASP A 169 -19.57 15.44 -20.30
C ASP A 169 -19.82 16.70 -21.13
N TYR A 170 -19.19 17.80 -20.72
CA TYR A 170 -19.32 19.11 -21.38
C TYR A 170 -19.00 19.08 -22.89
N LYS A 171 -18.24 18.08 -23.37
CA LYS A 171 -17.97 17.94 -24.81
C LYS A 171 -19.19 17.50 -25.62
N LYS A 172 -20.20 16.94 -24.95
CA LYS A 172 -21.44 16.44 -25.54
C LYS A 172 -22.67 17.25 -25.11
N GLY A 173 -22.46 18.42 -24.50
CA GLY A 173 -23.56 19.30 -24.12
C GLY A 173 -24.25 19.88 -25.34
N ASP A 174 -25.58 19.94 -25.30
CA ASP A 174 -26.39 20.69 -26.25
C ASP A 174 -26.51 22.14 -25.76
N TYR A 175 -25.55 22.96 -26.21
CA TYR A 175 -25.48 24.36 -25.80
C TYR A 175 -26.51 25.24 -26.49
N ASP A 176 -27.10 24.80 -27.60
CA ASP A 176 -28.18 25.53 -28.26
C ASP A 176 -29.48 25.36 -27.48
N LEU A 177 -29.80 24.14 -27.07
CA LEU A 177 -30.90 23.87 -26.14
C LEU A 177 -30.70 24.58 -24.80
N MET A 178 -29.46 24.59 -24.28
CA MET A 178 -29.15 25.30 -23.03
C MET A 178 -29.43 26.80 -23.14
N LYS A 179 -28.98 27.45 -24.23
CA LYS A 179 -29.27 28.87 -24.48
C LYS A 179 -30.77 29.11 -24.55
N GLN A 180 -31.51 28.28 -25.29
CA GLN A 180 -32.96 28.41 -25.40
C GLN A 180 -33.63 28.35 -24.03
N LYS A 181 -33.35 27.32 -23.22
CA LYS A 181 -33.92 27.14 -21.89
C LYS A 181 -33.57 28.28 -20.93
N VAL A 182 -32.34 28.80 -21.01
CA VAL A 182 -31.93 29.97 -20.21
C VAL A 182 -32.75 31.19 -20.58
N VAL A 183 -33.03 31.43 -21.87
CA VAL A 183 -33.84 32.57 -22.32
C VAL A 183 -35.32 32.41 -21.96
N GLU A 184 -35.86 31.19 -22.04
CA GLU A 184 -37.26 30.89 -21.71
C GLU A 184 -37.56 30.92 -20.21
N THR A 185 -36.53 30.83 -19.37
CA THR A 185 -36.68 30.82 -17.91
C THR A 185 -37.05 32.22 -17.40
N ASN A 186 -38.14 32.33 -16.63
CA ASN A 186 -38.55 33.57 -16.00
C ASN A 186 -37.66 33.91 -14.79
N TRP A 187 -36.51 34.53 -15.04
CA TRP A 187 -35.56 34.92 -14.01
C TRP A 187 -36.09 36.00 -13.07
N GLU A 188 -36.99 36.88 -13.54
CA GLU A 188 -37.61 37.93 -12.72
C GLU A 188 -38.37 37.31 -11.56
N TYR A 189 -39.21 36.30 -11.85
CA TYR A 189 -39.95 35.57 -10.82
C TYR A 189 -39.02 34.80 -9.85
N LEU A 190 -37.92 34.24 -10.36
CA LEU A 190 -37.03 33.41 -9.55
C LEU A 190 -36.09 34.23 -8.66
N ILE A 191 -35.73 35.44 -9.08
CA ILE A 191 -34.70 36.29 -8.47
C ILE A 191 -35.32 37.55 -7.85
N SER A 192 -36.05 38.33 -8.64
CA SER A 192 -36.60 39.63 -8.22
C SER A 192 -37.80 39.49 -7.29
N ASP A 193 -38.65 38.49 -7.51
CA ASP A 193 -39.83 38.21 -6.66
C ASP A 193 -39.50 37.34 -5.43
N ALA A 194 -38.22 36.99 -5.21
CA ALA A 194 -37.79 36.22 -4.06
C ALA A 194 -37.90 37.04 -2.76
N SER A 195 -38.23 36.36 -1.66
CA SER A 195 -38.43 37.01 -0.35
C SER A 195 -37.14 37.62 0.23
N ASP A 196 -35.99 37.05 -0.10
CA ASP A 196 -34.67 37.53 0.31
C ASP A 196 -33.56 37.03 -0.65
N VAL A 197 -32.34 37.53 -0.43
CA VAL A 197 -31.16 37.22 -1.25
C VAL A 197 -30.77 35.74 -1.17
N HIS A 198 -30.99 35.05 -0.04
CA HIS A 198 -30.68 33.63 0.09
C HIS A 198 -31.63 32.77 -0.74
N VAL A 199 -32.92 33.12 -0.74
CA VAL A 199 -33.95 32.47 -1.56
C VAL A 199 -33.67 32.72 -3.04
N ALA A 200 -33.35 33.95 -3.43
CA ALA A 200 -32.98 34.29 -4.81
C ALA A 200 -31.76 33.47 -5.29
N ALA A 201 -30.71 33.36 -4.48
CA ALA A 201 -29.51 32.59 -4.80
C ALA A 201 -29.81 31.09 -4.95
N THR A 202 -30.68 30.56 -4.09
CA THR A 202 -31.11 29.15 -4.13
C THR A 202 -31.92 28.87 -5.39
N ASN A 203 -32.89 29.73 -5.70
CA ASN A 203 -33.72 29.62 -6.90
C ASN A 203 -32.88 29.67 -8.18
N PHE A 204 -31.97 30.65 -8.28
CA PHE A 204 -31.05 30.74 -9.41
C PHE A 204 -30.21 29.47 -9.57
N THR A 205 -29.58 29.02 -8.48
CA THR A 205 -28.67 27.86 -8.50
C THR A 205 -29.42 26.61 -8.94
N ASN A 206 -30.60 26.34 -8.37
CA ASN A 206 -31.39 25.16 -8.69
C ASN A 206 -31.89 25.19 -10.14
N SER A 207 -32.46 26.32 -10.59
CA SER A 207 -32.96 26.45 -11.96
C SER A 207 -31.83 26.31 -12.98
N PHE A 208 -30.69 26.94 -12.74
CA PHE A 208 -29.54 26.83 -13.63
C PHE A 208 -28.97 25.40 -13.68
N LEU A 209 -28.84 24.73 -12.53
CA LEU A 209 -28.37 23.35 -12.47
C LEU A 209 -29.35 22.37 -13.14
N ASN A 210 -30.66 22.61 -13.04
CA ASN A 210 -31.68 21.82 -13.73
C ASN A 210 -31.56 21.96 -15.24
N ILE A 211 -31.51 23.19 -15.76
CA ILE A 211 -31.28 23.45 -17.19
C ILE A 211 -30.01 22.77 -17.65
N ALA A 212 -28.92 22.92 -16.90
CA ALA A 212 -27.67 22.27 -17.22
C ALA A 212 -27.85 20.75 -17.29
N SER A 213 -28.55 20.13 -16.33
CA SER A 213 -28.69 18.67 -16.23
C SER A 213 -29.50 18.08 -17.39
N GLU A 214 -30.42 18.85 -17.96
CA GLU A 214 -31.19 18.48 -19.14
C GLU A 214 -30.36 18.60 -20.42
N CYS A 215 -29.44 19.56 -20.49
CA CYS A 215 -28.67 19.87 -21.70
C CYS A 215 -27.30 19.18 -21.76
N ILE A 216 -26.71 18.83 -20.63
CA ILE A 216 -25.36 18.29 -20.57
C ILE A 216 -25.42 16.87 -19.99
N PRO A 217 -25.15 15.84 -20.81
CA PRO A 217 -25.21 14.47 -20.35
C PRO A 217 -24.10 14.20 -19.31
N THR A 218 -24.42 13.36 -18.34
CA THR A 218 -23.43 12.84 -17.39
C THR A 218 -22.88 11.49 -17.83
N ARG A 219 -21.63 11.20 -17.45
CA ARG A 219 -21.03 9.87 -17.59
C ARG A 219 -20.40 9.42 -16.30
N GLU A 220 -20.48 8.13 -16.03
CA GLU A 220 -19.80 7.51 -14.90
C GLU A 220 -18.32 7.32 -15.19
N VAL A 221 -17.48 7.79 -14.27
CA VAL A 221 -16.04 7.54 -14.31
C VAL A 221 -15.58 6.88 -13.02
N THR A 222 -14.76 5.84 -13.18
CA THR A 222 -14.10 5.22 -12.04
C THR A 222 -12.83 6.00 -11.67
N ILE A 223 -12.87 6.71 -10.54
CA ILE A 223 -11.75 7.42 -9.95
C ILE A 223 -10.84 6.44 -9.19
N ARG A 224 -9.56 6.44 -9.56
CA ARG A 224 -8.52 5.61 -8.94
C ARG A 224 -7.46 6.51 -8.35
N CYS A 225 -7.56 6.74 -7.04
CA CYS A 225 -6.74 7.73 -6.34
C CYS A 225 -5.24 7.41 -6.33
N ASP A 226 -4.88 6.13 -6.41
CA ASP A 226 -3.48 5.67 -6.36
C ASP A 226 -2.84 5.49 -7.74
N ASP A 227 -3.62 5.65 -8.82
CA ASP A 227 -3.09 5.55 -10.17
C ASP A 227 -2.14 6.71 -10.47
N LYS A 228 -1.07 6.40 -11.19
CA LYS A 228 -0.20 7.45 -11.70
C LYS A 228 -0.97 8.26 -12.74
N VAL A 229 -0.74 9.56 -12.74
CA VAL A 229 -1.37 10.55 -13.63
C VAL A 229 -1.18 10.25 -15.12
N TRP A 230 -0.06 9.62 -15.49
CA TRP A 230 0.22 9.13 -16.84
C TRP A 230 -0.30 7.71 -17.12
N TYR A 231 -1.01 7.07 -16.19
CA TYR A 231 -1.47 5.68 -16.29
C TYR A 231 -2.91 5.58 -16.80
N ASP A 232 -3.05 5.56 -18.12
CA ASP A 232 -4.35 5.56 -18.80
C ASP A 232 -5.06 4.19 -18.87
N SER A 233 -6.27 4.19 -19.44
CA SER A 233 -7.09 2.98 -19.64
C SER A 233 -6.47 1.96 -20.60
N ASN A 234 -5.77 2.41 -21.64
CA ASN A 234 -5.13 1.55 -22.62
C ASN A 234 -3.96 0.79 -22.01
N LEU A 235 -3.05 1.49 -21.33
CA LEU A 235 -1.91 0.92 -20.62
C LEU A 235 -2.39 -0.06 -19.52
N ARG A 236 -3.49 0.25 -18.84
CA ARG A 236 -4.12 -0.67 -17.87
C ARG A 236 -4.61 -1.96 -18.54
N ARG A 237 -5.28 -1.87 -19.68
CA ARG A 237 -5.74 -3.03 -20.46
C ARG A 237 -4.56 -3.91 -20.85
N GLU A 238 -3.49 -3.32 -21.39
CA GLU A 238 -2.30 -4.05 -21.81
C GLU A 238 -1.52 -4.67 -20.63
N THR A 239 -1.50 -3.99 -19.47
CA THR A 239 -0.92 -4.52 -18.22
C THR A 239 -1.68 -5.76 -17.76
N ARG A 240 -3.02 -5.73 -17.73
CA ARG A 240 -3.85 -6.89 -17.37
C ARG A 240 -3.62 -8.07 -18.33
N LYS A 241 -3.49 -7.80 -19.63
CA LYS A 241 -3.17 -8.83 -20.63
C LYS A 241 -1.82 -9.48 -20.36
N ARG A 242 -0.79 -8.70 -20.03
CA ARG A 242 0.53 -9.22 -19.62
C ARG A 242 0.42 -10.14 -18.41
N ASP A 243 -0.34 -9.74 -17.38
CA ASP A 243 -0.44 -10.51 -16.12
C ASP A 243 -1.17 -11.83 -16.34
N ARG A 244 -2.23 -11.83 -17.18
CA ARG A 244 -2.89 -13.07 -17.62
C ARG A 244 -1.91 -14.00 -18.34
N LEU A 245 -1.10 -13.48 -19.28
CA LEU A 245 -0.11 -14.28 -20.00
C LEU A 245 1.01 -14.79 -19.09
N ARG A 246 1.41 -14.02 -18.06
CA ARG A 246 2.36 -14.47 -17.03
C ARG A 246 1.83 -15.69 -16.29
N ASN A 247 0.57 -15.64 -15.86
CA ASN A 247 -0.05 -16.74 -15.13
C ASN A 247 -0.18 -17.99 -16.01
N ILE A 248 -0.50 -17.82 -17.31
CA ILE A 248 -0.51 -18.94 -18.26
C ILE A 248 0.89 -19.53 -18.40
N PHE A 249 1.93 -18.70 -18.60
CA PHE A 249 3.31 -19.15 -18.70
C PHE A 249 3.76 -19.94 -17.46
N ILE A 250 3.48 -19.42 -16.26
CA ILE A 250 3.83 -20.10 -14.99
C ILE A 250 3.14 -21.46 -14.88
N ARG A 251 1.88 -21.57 -15.32
CA ARG A 251 1.13 -22.84 -15.25
C ARG A 251 1.52 -23.85 -16.31
N SER A 252 1.76 -23.41 -17.54
CA SER A 252 1.99 -24.31 -18.66
C SER A 252 3.47 -24.60 -18.93
N ASN A 253 4.38 -23.79 -18.37
CA ASN A 253 5.83 -23.80 -18.58
C ASN A 253 6.28 -24.08 -20.03
N SER A 254 5.55 -23.52 -21.01
CA SER A 254 5.77 -23.81 -22.43
C SER A 254 6.47 -22.66 -23.13
N THR A 255 7.36 -22.98 -24.07
CA THR A 255 8.14 -22.00 -24.84
C THR A 255 7.23 -21.03 -25.61
N SER A 256 6.08 -21.49 -26.08
CA SER A 256 5.08 -20.66 -26.75
C SER A 256 4.43 -19.65 -25.80
N ALA A 257 4.05 -20.09 -24.60
CA ALA A 257 3.49 -19.20 -23.57
C ALA A 257 4.54 -18.17 -23.09
N GLU A 258 5.78 -18.61 -22.92
CA GLU A 258 6.91 -17.74 -22.55
C GLU A 258 7.13 -16.65 -23.62
N LYS A 259 7.16 -17.01 -24.91
CA LYS A 259 7.33 -16.05 -26.01
C LYS A 259 6.21 -15.01 -26.03
N LYS A 260 4.95 -15.44 -25.90
CA LYS A 260 3.78 -14.54 -25.84
C LYS A 260 3.86 -13.60 -24.65
N PHE A 261 4.23 -14.10 -23.47
CA PHE A 261 4.44 -13.29 -22.28
C PHE A 261 5.55 -12.26 -22.47
N LYS A 262 6.73 -12.66 -22.98
CA LYS A 262 7.87 -11.76 -23.22
C LYS A 262 7.52 -10.65 -24.21
N GLN A 263 6.82 -10.96 -25.30
CA GLN A 263 6.35 -9.98 -26.27
C GLN A 263 5.41 -8.95 -25.64
N GLN A 264 4.38 -9.42 -24.91
CA GLN A 264 3.44 -8.52 -24.24
C GLN A 264 4.09 -7.70 -23.12
N ARG A 265 5.05 -8.27 -22.38
CA ARG A 265 5.85 -7.56 -21.37
C ARG A 265 6.61 -6.41 -22.00
N ASN A 266 7.29 -6.64 -23.13
CA ASN A 266 8.04 -5.61 -23.84
C ASN A 266 7.11 -4.51 -24.38
N LYS A 267 5.95 -4.88 -24.92
CA LYS A 267 4.91 -3.91 -25.33
C LYS A 267 4.47 -3.02 -24.17
N VAL A 268 4.14 -3.60 -23.00
CA VAL A 268 3.74 -2.83 -21.81
C VAL A 268 4.87 -1.90 -21.34
N ASN A 269 6.12 -2.37 -21.35
CA ASN A 269 7.26 -1.54 -20.97
C ASN A 269 7.43 -0.34 -21.91
N ASN A 270 7.25 -0.53 -23.21
CA ASN A 270 7.31 0.57 -24.18
C ASN A 270 6.15 1.55 -24.00
N LEU A 271 4.92 1.06 -23.79
CA LEU A 271 3.77 1.92 -23.50
C LEU A 271 3.97 2.73 -22.21
N LYS A 272 4.56 2.15 -21.15
CA LYS A 272 4.91 2.90 -19.93
C LYS A 272 5.91 4.02 -20.22
N LYS A 273 6.93 3.76 -21.04
CA LYS A 273 7.92 4.77 -21.43
C LYS A 273 7.27 5.91 -22.22
N GLN A 274 6.45 5.57 -23.21
CA GLN A 274 5.73 6.54 -24.04
C GLN A 274 4.76 7.39 -23.22
N ALA A 275 3.93 6.76 -22.37
CA ALA A 275 2.95 7.46 -21.55
C ALA A 275 3.61 8.44 -20.58
N LYS A 276 4.73 8.05 -19.95
CA LYS A 276 5.53 8.96 -19.12
C LYS A 276 6.08 10.12 -19.95
N LYS A 277 6.72 9.84 -21.10
CA LYS A 277 7.31 10.87 -21.96
C LYS A 277 6.25 11.88 -22.40
N TYR A 278 5.14 11.40 -22.95
CA TYR A 278 4.03 12.23 -23.39
C TYR A 278 3.51 13.13 -22.27
N PHE A 279 3.29 12.57 -21.09
CA PHE A 279 2.83 13.32 -19.93
C PHE A 279 3.79 14.46 -19.55
N PHE A 280 5.08 14.16 -19.38
CA PHE A 280 6.05 15.19 -18.99
C PHE A 280 6.30 16.23 -20.09
N THR A 281 6.31 15.83 -21.37
CA THR A 281 6.42 16.76 -22.50
C THR A 281 5.20 17.68 -22.55
N SER A 282 3.99 17.14 -22.46
CA SER A 282 2.76 17.94 -22.46
C SER A 282 2.70 18.92 -21.28
N ILE A 283 3.23 18.54 -20.11
CA ILE A 283 3.29 19.45 -18.96
C ILE A 283 4.27 20.58 -19.22
N ASN A 284 5.48 20.28 -19.72
CA ASN A 284 6.47 21.31 -20.00
C ASN A 284 5.97 22.32 -21.04
N GLU A 285 5.30 21.85 -22.09
CA GLU A 285 4.75 22.72 -23.14
C GLU A 285 3.63 23.64 -22.63
N ASN A 286 2.78 23.14 -21.72
CA ASN A 286 1.63 23.89 -21.22
C ASN A 286 1.93 24.67 -19.92
N LEU A 287 3.05 24.42 -19.23
CA LEU A 287 3.35 25.04 -17.93
C LEU A 287 3.55 26.56 -18.03
N ASP A 288 4.26 27.01 -19.06
CA ASP A 288 4.53 28.44 -19.26
C ASP A 288 3.25 29.21 -19.61
N GLU A 289 2.37 28.61 -20.41
CA GLU A 289 1.06 29.17 -20.74
C GLU A 289 0.12 29.18 -19.51
N LEU A 290 0.09 28.10 -18.73
CA LEU A 290 -0.73 27.99 -17.53
C LEU A 290 -0.33 28.98 -16.44
N LYS A 291 0.94 29.40 -16.38
CA LYS A 291 1.40 30.44 -15.45
C LYS A 291 0.66 31.75 -15.64
N VAL A 292 0.33 32.09 -16.88
CA VAL A 292 -0.34 33.35 -17.26
C VAL A 292 -1.86 33.18 -17.31
N THR A 293 -2.35 32.08 -17.86
CA THR A 293 -3.78 31.87 -18.13
C THR A 293 -4.56 31.28 -16.96
N ASN A 294 -3.92 30.44 -16.11
CA ASN A 294 -4.60 29.75 -15.01
C ASN A 294 -3.63 29.37 -13.88
N CYS A 295 -3.26 30.37 -13.08
CA CYS A 295 -2.33 30.23 -11.95
C CYS A 295 -2.74 29.12 -10.96
N LYS A 296 -4.04 28.89 -10.75
CA LYS A 296 -4.54 27.80 -9.89
C LYS A 296 -4.21 26.42 -10.47
N GLN A 297 -4.41 26.23 -11.77
CA GLN A 297 -4.07 24.99 -12.46
C GLN A 297 -2.55 24.81 -12.57
N TYR A 298 -1.79 25.89 -12.76
CA TYR A 298 -0.33 25.89 -12.68
C TYR A 298 0.15 25.33 -11.33
N TRP A 299 -0.26 25.93 -10.22
CA TRP A 299 0.14 25.47 -8.88
C TRP A 299 -0.36 24.06 -8.56
N LYS A 300 -1.53 23.66 -9.09
CA LYS A 300 -2.01 22.27 -8.95
C LYS A 300 -1.08 21.29 -9.67
N THR A 301 -0.64 21.60 -10.88
CA THR A 301 0.30 20.79 -11.66
C THR A 301 1.69 20.75 -11.03
N VAL A 302 2.20 21.91 -10.58
CA VAL A 302 3.48 22.00 -9.87
C VAL A 302 3.44 21.21 -8.56
N ASN A 303 2.39 21.36 -7.76
CA ASN A 303 2.23 20.55 -6.54
C ASN A 303 2.09 19.06 -6.86
N MET A 304 1.47 18.68 -7.96
CA MET A 304 1.39 17.27 -8.38
C MET A 304 2.77 16.68 -8.72
N LEU A 305 3.68 17.50 -9.24
CA LEU A 305 5.07 17.10 -9.52
C LEU A 305 5.95 17.09 -8.26
N ILE A 306 5.74 18.05 -7.35
CA ILE A 306 6.55 18.24 -6.13
C ILE A 306 6.10 17.33 -4.97
N LYS A 307 4.82 16.92 -4.91
CA LYS A 307 4.26 16.10 -3.82
C LYS A 307 4.69 14.62 -3.86
N SER A 308 5.99 14.34 -3.98
CA SER A 308 6.54 13.03 -3.59
C SER A 308 6.60 12.84 -2.08
N ASP A 309 6.66 13.90 -1.26
CA ASP A 309 7.06 13.77 0.16
C ASP A 309 6.26 14.55 1.21
N THR A 310 5.08 15.10 0.90
CA THR A 310 4.25 15.71 1.95
C THR A 310 3.43 14.65 2.69
N PRO A 311 3.47 14.61 4.05
CA PRO A 311 2.61 13.74 4.82
C PRO A 311 1.16 14.07 4.50
N SER A 312 0.33 13.06 4.25
CA SER A 312 -1.11 13.28 4.12
C SER A 312 -1.60 13.96 5.40
N HIS A 313 -2.28 15.10 5.29
CA HIS A 313 -3.06 15.70 6.39
C HIS A 313 -4.25 14.81 6.82
N ASP A 314 -4.36 13.59 6.28
CA ASP A 314 -5.35 12.61 6.71
C ASP A 314 -5.08 12.26 8.18
N LEU A 315 -6.01 12.67 9.05
CA LEU A 315 -6.05 12.31 10.47
C LEU A 315 -5.73 10.81 10.63
N PRO A 316 -4.92 10.41 11.62
CA PRO A 316 -4.63 9.01 11.85
C PRO A 316 -5.94 8.21 12.04
N PRO A 317 -5.96 6.93 11.68
CA PRO A 317 -7.12 6.09 11.93
C PRO A 317 -7.42 6.03 13.43
N MET A 318 -8.69 6.09 13.82
CA MET A 318 -9.09 6.03 15.23
C MET A 318 -9.54 4.61 15.58
N THR A 319 -9.03 4.06 16.69
CA THR A 319 -9.49 2.80 17.28
C THR A 319 -10.87 2.98 17.90
N ASP A 320 -11.74 2.00 17.67
CA ASP A 320 -13.03 1.85 18.35
C ASP A 320 -12.89 0.89 19.54
N PRO A 321 -12.96 1.36 20.80
CA PRO A 321 -12.92 0.49 21.98
C PRO A 321 -14.12 -0.47 22.04
N ASP A 322 -15.26 -0.10 21.46
CA ASP A 322 -16.54 -0.80 21.64
C ASP A 322 -16.79 -1.84 20.53
N HIS A 323 -16.03 -1.82 19.43
CA HIS A 323 -16.11 -2.77 18.33
C HIS A 323 -14.77 -3.46 18.00
N ASN A 324 -14.24 -4.24 18.95
CA ASN A 324 -13.06 -5.09 18.74
C ASN A 324 -11.84 -4.34 18.16
N PHE A 325 -11.61 -3.09 18.57
CA PHE A 325 -10.48 -2.28 18.08
C PHE A 325 -10.47 -2.04 16.56
N LYS A 326 -11.64 -2.08 15.89
CA LYS A 326 -11.74 -1.74 14.47
C LYS A 326 -11.35 -0.27 14.24
N LEU A 327 -10.53 -0.06 13.21
CA LEU A 327 -10.02 1.25 12.84
C LEU A 327 -10.97 1.96 11.89
N ALA A 328 -11.29 3.23 12.20
CA ALA A 328 -11.99 4.13 11.28
C ALA A 328 -10.98 4.93 10.47
N TYR A 329 -11.11 4.88 9.16
CA TYR A 329 -10.19 5.49 8.21
C TYR A 329 -10.78 6.72 7.52
N GLU A 330 -12.08 6.69 7.22
CA GLU A 330 -12.76 7.74 6.45
C GLU A 330 -13.26 8.89 7.34
N GLY A 331 -13.46 10.07 6.75
CA GLY A 331 -13.89 11.27 7.48
C GLY A 331 -15.28 11.12 8.09
N THR A 332 -16.19 10.42 7.39
CA THR A 332 -17.53 10.05 7.86
C THR A 332 -17.46 9.07 9.02
N GLU A 333 -16.70 7.97 8.88
CA GLU A 333 -16.47 7.01 9.97
C GLU A 333 -15.86 7.67 11.22
N LYS A 334 -15.03 8.71 11.04
CA LYS A 334 -14.47 9.50 12.13
C LYS A 334 -15.48 10.51 12.71
N SER A 335 -16.29 11.18 11.89
CA SER A 335 -17.30 12.12 12.39
C SER A 335 -18.40 11.43 13.17
N ASP A 336 -18.82 10.24 12.71
CA ASP A 336 -19.82 9.44 13.39
C ASP A 336 -19.33 9.05 14.79
N LYS A 337 -18.02 8.80 14.96
CA LYS A 337 -17.39 8.57 16.27
C LYS A 337 -17.35 9.80 17.18
N PHE A 338 -17.28 11.01 16.64
CA PHE A 338 -17.31 12.24 17.44
C PHE A 338 -18.73 12.65 17.87
N ASN A 339 -19.75 12.19 17.13
CA ASN A 339 -21.15 12.56 17.36
C ASN A 339 -21.87 11.67 18.39
N PHE A 340 -21.21 10.63 18.93
CA PHE A 340 -21.67 9.89 20.10
C PHE A 340 -20.83 10.28 21.33
N LYS A 341 -21.13 11.44 21.92
CA LYS A 341 -20.80 11.77 23.30
C LYS A 341 -21.96 12.49 23.96
#